data_AF-A0A9W8JLF2-F1
#
_entry.id   AF-A0A9W8JLF2-F1
#
_cell.length_a   1.000
_cell.length_b   1.000
_cell.length_c   1.000
_cell.angle_alpha   90.00
_cell.angle_beta   90.00
_cell.angle_gamma   90.00
#
_symmetry.space_group_name_H-M   'P 1'
#
loop_
_entity.id
_entity.type
_entity.pdbx_description
1 polymer ?
#
loop_
_entity_poly.entity_id
_entity_poly.type
_entity_poly.pdbx_seq_one_letter_code
_entity_poly.pdbx_strand_id
1 'polypeptide(L)'
;MRSRLLFFAVLSSLHVTSHATHLDGCLEEVKNGKHGTGKIGATDGDGNVLEDVAQATGVTYDLCVKACDPGQEPFQWKLFSQKFSSWLLPWLALVSQLPFGPKDRLENLESVALTIGSPMLAAYSLALTVLNGRWIARRFSKHNYPNIQNAISVLSSLQQAPLRVTNEGALLASLIVLPQNDPWWRELVEWLAYPHTWSISAVASIAWVVIAYVFTVIDSFAGDRADLAEAMNANGQGVGSLWLWLLPIVIGWLQISPKCDEDRVRSAVERANTIAYAATARYPVPVKELTEQRAIHLAFGEEDEVDDALRRDERVTAPIYNYARFLPWVQAVEKVSKMFGVVSERHYHHESVDPTIGWINMEDRIGGHWSKPHNRNRVGSVSQVAWYCQFDPHNRHTAFRSRWGPHVFSRIAIASTLAFMLQWGTVGAAFIAVYFTPTTGLGCRSASYLLFGALSTIVWLLLLISSLLVHYTQIKPLNLQQYYGGRSYPLHLYITRHFAISLRRLAKLLAAFNALWILTTCLFQFGNFFERP
;
A
#
# COMPACT_ATOMS: atom_id res chain seq x y z
N MET A 1 -25.31 -0.79 -17.83
CA MET A 1 -25.31 -0.22 -19.20
C MET A 1 -24.01 0.52 -19.55
N ARG A 2 -23.54 1.48 -18.74
CA ARG A 2 -22.30 2.27 -19.02
C ARG A 2 -21.00 1.44 -19.17
N SER A 3 -20.80 0.39 -18.36
CA SER A 3 -19.62 -0.49 -18.49
C SER A 3 -19.62 -1.36 -19.75
N ARG A 4 -20.80 -1.81 -20.20
CA ARG A 4 -20.95 -2.53 -21.48
C ARG A 4 -20.63 -1.59 -22.65
N LEU A 5 -21.08 -0.33 -22.61
CA LEU A 5 -20.78 0.68 -23.63
C LEU A 5 -19.28 1.01 -23.73
N LEU A 6 -18.55 1.06 -22.63
CA LEU A 6 -17.09 1.26 -22.62
C LEU A 6 -16.34 0.04 -23.20
N PHE A 7 -16.73 -1.16 -22.80
CA PHE A 7 -16.14 -2.40 -23.34
C PHE A 7 -16.43 -2.55 -24.84
N PHE A 8 -17.67 -2.26 -25.26
CA PHE A 8 -18.03 -2.18 -26.67
C PHE A 8 -17.28 -1.07 -27.38
N ALA A 9 -17.11 0.13 -26.82
CA ALA A 9 -16.36 1.22 -27.46
C ALA A 9 -14.88 0.88 -27.64
N VAL A 10 -14.24 0.20 -26.67
CA VAL A 10 -12.84 -0.25 -26.77
C VAL A 10 -12.70 -1.37 -27.82
N LEU A 11 -13.64 -2.32 -27.87
CA LEU A 11 -13.70 -3.33 -28.94
C LEU A 11 -14.02 -2.71 -30.30
N SER A 12 -14.84 -1.66 -30.34
CA SER A 12 -15.17 -0.92 -31.57
C SER A 12 -13.96 -0.14 -32.07
N SER A 13 -13.15 0.44 -31.18
CA SER A 13 -11.91 1.12 -31.56
C SER A 13 -10.81 0.15 -32.04
N LEU A 14 -10.85 -1.11 -31.60
CA LEU A 14 -10.00 -2.19 -32.14
C LEU A 14 -10.45 -2.65 -33.54
N HIS A 15 -11.71 -2.39 -33.91
CA HIS A 15 -12.31 -2.75 -35.20
C HIS A 15 -12.36 -1.60 -36.22
N VAL A 16 -11.61 -0.50 -36.02
CA VAL A 16 -11.55 0.57 -37.04
C VAL A 16 -10.87 0.02 -38.30
N THR A 17 -11.69 -0.35 -39.28
CA THR A 17 -11.30 -0.75 -40.63
C THR A 17 -10.84 0.47 -41.42
N SER A 18 -9.70 1.06 -41.06
CA SER A 18 -8.97 1.96 -41.96
C SER A 18 -7.88 1.15 -42.63
N HIS A 19 -7.87 1.10 -43.97
CA HIS A 19 -6.85 0.49 -44.85
C HIS A 19 -5.85 -0.40 -44.11
N ALA A 20 -6.23 -1.65 -43.86
CA ALA A 20 -5.38 -2.57 -43.11
C ALA A 20 -4.23 -3.06 -43.99
N THR A 21 -3.01 -3.02 -43.46
CA THR A 21 -1.80 -3.33 -44.21
C THR A 21 -1.12 -4.58 -43.65
N HIS A 22 -0.76 -5.51 -44.53
CA HIS A 22 -0.05 -6.73 -44.17
C HIS A 22 1.46 -6.44 -44.12
N LEU A 23 1.95 -6.12 -42.91
CA LEU A 23 3.34 -5.72 -42.69
C LEU A 23 4.34 -6.81 -43.09
N ASP A 24 4.03 -8.09 -42.90
CA ASP A 24 4.91 -9.20 -43.31
C ASP A 24 5.15 -9.22 -44.83
N GLY A 25 4.06 -9.08 -45.60
CA GLY A 25 4.13 -9.01 -47.06
C GLY A 25 4.87 -7.77 -47.53
N CYS A 26 4.62 -6.61 -46.90
CA CYS A 26 5.37 -5.40 -47.19
C CYS A 26 6.87 -5.56 -46.91
N LEU A 27 7.23 -6.11 -45.75
CA LEU A 27 8.62 -6.31 -45.35
C LEU A 27 9.35 -7.22 -46.36
N GLU A 28 8.68 -8.26 -46.85
CA GLU A 28 9.22 -9.13 -47.90
C GLU A 28 9.41 -8.37 -49.23
N GLU A 29 8.46 -7.52 -49.62
CA GLU A 29 8.59 -6.67 -50.82
C GLU A 29 9.73 -5.66 -50.73
N VAL A 30 9.95 -5.08 -49.55
CA VAL A 30 11.08 -4.17 -49.26
C VAL A 30 12.40 -4.94 -49.31
N LYS A 31 12.48 -6.12 -48.68
CA LYS A 31 13.69 -6.98 -48.71
C LYS A 31 14.04 -7.44 -50.12
N ASN A 32 13.04 -7.73 -50.95
CA ASN A 32 13.20 -8.14 -52.34
C ASN A 32 13.51 -6.97 -53.30
N GLY A 33 13.64 -5.73 -52.79
CA GLY A 33 14.01 -4.57 -53.58
C GLY A 33 12.93 -4.08 -54.54
N LYS A 34 11.66 -4.47 -54.33
CA LYS A 34 10.53 -4.12 -55.22
C LYS A 34 10.26 -2.62 -55.28
N HIS A 35 10.63 -1.89 -54.23
CA HIS A 35 10.57 -0.42 -54.14
C HIS A 35 11.91 0.28 -54.45
N GLY A 36 12.91 -0.50 -54.91
CA GLY A 36 14.27 -0.13 -55.31
C GLY A 36 15.33 -0.30 -54.20
N THR A 37 16.62 -0.30 -54.55
CA THR A 37 17.74 -0.69 -53.66
C THR A 37 18.60 0.48 -53.17
N GLY A 38 19.04 0.41 -51.92
CA GLY A 38 20.11 1.21 -51.33
C GLY A 38 19.76 2.67 -51.02
N LYS A 39 19.82 3.54 -52.03
CA LYS A 39 19.72 5.00 -51.89
C LYS A 39 18.31 5.53 -51.63
N ILE A 40 17.34 4.65 -51.46
CA ILE A 40 15.92 4.98 -51.32
C ILE A 40 15.46 4.89 -49.86
N GLY A 41 16.40 4.64 -48.93
CA GLY A 41 16.15 4.71 -47.49
C GLY A 41 16.31 3.40 -46.75
N ALA A 42 17.13 2.46 -47.21
CA ALA A 42 17.59 1.33 -46.40
C ALA A 42 18.68 1.83 -45.44
N THR A 43 18.63 1.48 -44.16
CA THR A 43 19.56 2.03 -43.15
C THR A 43 20.23 0.96 -42.29
N ASP A 44 21.40 1.29 -41.75
CA ASP A 44 22.00 0.56 -40.63
C ASP A 44 21.28 0.90 -39.30
N GLY A 45 21.78 0.34 -38.18
CA GLY A 45 21.22 0.55 -36.84
C GLY A 45 21.43 1.96 -36.28
N ASP A 46 22.33 2.74 -36.89
CA ASP A 46 22.61 4.13 -36.55
C ASP A 46 21.81 5.11 -37.42
N GLY A 47 21.05 4.61 -38.40
CA GLY A 47 20.23 5.40 -39.31
C GLY A 47 20.97 5.90 -40.56
N ASN A 48 22.19 5.43 -40.83
CA ASN A 48 22.92 5.79 -42.05
C ASN A 48 22.36 5.01 -43.24
N VAL A 49 22.17 5.70 -44.38
CA VAL A 49 21.65 5.07 -45.60
C VAL A 49 22.71 4.15 -46.22
N LEU A 50 22.35 2.89 -46.44
CA LEU A 50 23.21 1.87 -47.03
C LEU A 50 22.95 1.74 -48.54
N GLU A 51 23.94 1.27 -49.30
CA GLU A 51 23.75 0.99 -50.74
C GLU A 51 23.15 -0.41 -51.00
N ASP A 52 23.30 -1.34 -50.06
CA ASP A 52 22.76 -2.70 -50.15
C ASP A 52 21.66 -2.94 -49.11
N VAL A 53 20.47 -3.29 -49.58
CA VAL A 53 19.29 -3.60 -48.73
C VAL A 53 19.50 -4.89 -47.96
N ALA A 54 20.31 -5.83 -48.46
CA ALA A 54 20.58 -7.10 -47.78
C ALA A 54 21.37 -6.92 -46.48
N GLN A 55 22.07 -5.79 -46.32
CA GLN A 55 22.79 -5.43 -45.09
C GLN A 55 22.01 -4.46 -44.20
N ALA A 56 20.80 -4.07 -44.59
CA ALA A 56 19.99 -3.14 -43.83
C ALA A 56 19.37 -3.78 -42.60
N THR A 57 19.51 -3.09 -41.47
CA THR A 57 18.85 -3.44 -40.21
C THR A 57 17.63 -2.56 -39.95
N GLY A 58 17.39 -1.55 -40.78
CA GLY A 58 16.24 -0.66 -40.71
C GLY A 58 15.89 -0.03 -42.06
N VAL A 59 14.79 0.73 -42.09
CA VAL A 59 14.37 1.56 -43.22
C VAL A 59 13.92 2.93 -42.73
N THR A 60 14.07 3.95 -43.57
CA THR A 60 13.52 5.28 -43.32
C THR A 60 11.99 5.21 -43.27
N TYR A 61 11.39 6.09 -42.46
CA TYR A 61 9.94 6.20 -42.33
C TYR A 61 9.26 6.46 -43.69
N ASP A 62 9.83 7.32 -44.54
CA ASP A 62 9.27 7.62 -45.86
C ASP A 62 9.23 6.38 -46.77
N LEU A 63 10.27 5.55 -46.73
CA LEU A 63 10.27 4.27 -47.46
C LEU A 63 9.25 3.30 -46.88
N CYS A 64 9.13 3.24 -45.55
CA CYS A 64 8.19 2.37 -44.85
C CYS A 64 6.73 2.72 -45.22
N VAL A 65 6.35 3.99 -45.13
CA VAL A 65 4.99 4.45 -45.50
C VAL A 65 4.73 4.26 -46.99
N LYS A 66 5.74 4.50 -47.86
CA LYS A 66 5.59 4.32 -49.31
C LYS A 66 5.41 2.85 -49.71
N ALA A 67 6.10 1.94 -49.02
CA ALA A 67 6.01 0.51 -49.31
C ALA A 67 4.80 -0.14 -48.63
N CYS A 68 4.53 0.22 -47.37
CA CYS A 68 3.57 -0.47 -46.53
C CYS A 68 2.22 0.24 -46.41
N ASP A 69 2.07 1.48 -46.92
CA ASP A 69 0.90 2.37 -46.70
C ASP A 69 0.75 2.73 -45.20
N PRO A 70 0.25 3.91 -44.78
CA PRO A 70 0.24 4.32 -43.36
C PRO A 70 -0.83 3.59 -42.53
N GLY A 71 -1.35 2.48 -43.06
CA GLY A 71 -2.38 1.64 -42.47
C GLY A 71 -1.92 0.92 -41.20
N GLN A 72 -2.89 0.44 -40.44
CA GLN A 72 -2.64 -0.39 -39.26
C GLN A 72 -2.68 -1.87 -39.65
N GLU A 73 -1.89 -2.71 -38.99
CA GLU A 73 -2.01 -4.15 -39.16
C GLU A 73 -3.42 -4.65 -38.73
N PRO A 74 -4.05 -5.56 -39.50
CA PRO A 74 -5.38 -6.06 -39.17
C PRO A 74 -5.41 -6.80 -37.83
N PHE A 75 -6.52 -6.64 -37.10
CA PHE A 75 -6.76 -7.37 -35.86
C PHE A 75 -6.85 -8.88 -36.13
N GLN A 76 -6.03 -9.67 -35.42
CA GLN A 76 -6.05 -11.13 -35.49
C GLN A 76 -6.51 -11.76 -34.16
N TRP A 77 -7.72 -12.32 -34.12
CA TRP A 77 -8.28 -12.90 -32.89
C TRP A 77 -7.42 -14.03 -32.29
N LYS A 78 -6.87 -14.89 -33.14
CA LYS A 78 -6.02 -16.00 -32.70
C LYS A 78 -4.77 -15.49 -31.98
N LEU A 79 -4.11 -14.48 -32.54
CA LEU A 79 -2.92 -13.85 -31.96
C LEU A 79 -3.27 -13.10 -30.66
N PHE A 80 -4.35 -12.31 -30.68
CA PHE A 80 -4.83 -11.57 -29.52
C PHE A 80 -5.13 -12.50 -28.34
N SER A 81 -5.93 -13.55 -28.56
CA SER A 81 -6.36 -14.47 -27.49
C SER A 81 -5.18 -15.24 -26.89
N GLN A 82 -4.22 -15.65 -27.73
CA GLN A 82 -2.98 -16.28 -27.27
C GLN A 82 -2.13 -15.32 -26.42
N LYS A 83 -1.89 -14.10 -26.90
CA LYS A 83 -1.10 -13.09 -26.17
C LYS A 83 -1.78 -12.68 -24.86
N PHE A 84 -3.07 -12.39 -24.89
CA PHE A 84 -3.84 -12.01 -23.70
C PHE A 84 -3.81 -13.10 -22.61
N SER A 85 -4.06 -14.35 -23.00
CA SER A 85 -4.12 -15.48 -22.06
C SER A 85 -2.75 -15.81 -21.45
N SER A 86 -1.67 -15.59 -22.19
CA SER A 86 -0.31 -15.89 -21.74
C SER A 86 0.30 -14.74 -20.93
N TRP A 87 0.08 -13.49 -21.34
CA TRP A 87 0.84 -12.33 -20.86
C TRP A 87 0.10 -11.40 -19.91
N LEU A 88 -1.24 -11.45 -19.86
CA LEU A 88 -2.03 -10.55 -19.00
C LEU A 88 -2.97 -11.29 -18.06
N LEU A 89 -3.66 -12.33 -18.53
CA LEU A 89 -4.64 -13.06 -17.73
C LEU A 89 -4.07 -13.59 -16.38
N PRO A 90 -2.83 -14.14 -16.32
CA PRO A 90 -2.25 -14.58 -15.04
C PRO A 90 -2.07 -13.44 -14.03
N TRP A 91 -1.73 -12.23 -14.49
CA TRP A 91 -1.60 -11.05 -13.64
C TRP A 91 -2.95 -10.56 -13.13
N LEU A 92 -3.97 -10.57 -13.98
CA LEU A 92 -5.34 -10.24 -13.56
C LEU A 92 -5.86 -11.25 -12.51
N ALA A 93 -5.50 -12.53 -12.64
CA ALA A 93 -5.79 -13.53 -11.62
C ALA A 93 -5.10 -13.19 -10.29
N LEU A 94 -3.83 -12.76 -10.30
CA LEU A 94 -3.14 -12.30 -9.08
C LEU A 94 -3.78 -11.06 -8.44
N VAL A 95 -4.28 -10.10 -9.24
CA VAL A 95 -5.00 -8.93 -8.72
C VAL A 95 -6.21 -9.39 -7.89
N SER A 96 -6.91 -10.45 -8.31
CA SER A 96 -8.04 -10.99 -7.55
C SER A 96 -7.66 -11.62 -6.20
N GLN A 97 -6.38 -11.92 -6.00
CA GLN A 97 -5.85 -12.48 -4.74
C GLN A 97 -5.41 -11.41 -3.75
N LEU A 98 -5.43 -10.13 -4.13
CA LEU A 98 -5.08 -9.04 -3.22
C LEU A 98 -6.11 -8.96 -2.08
N PRO A 99 -5.67 -8.81 -0.82
CA PRO A 99 -6.59 -8.67 0.31
C PRO A 99 -7.27 -7.29 0.28
N PHE A 100 -8.55 -7.29 -0.08
CA PHE A 100 -9.41 -6.12 0.04
C PHE A 100 -10.29 -6.28 1.29
N GLY A 101 -10.08 -5.38 2.26
CA GLY A 101 -10.73 -5.36 3.57
C GLY A 101 -12.05 -4.58 3.73
N PRO A 102 -12.38 -3.57 2.89
CA PRO A 102 -13.59 -2.77 3.05
C PRO A 102 -14.87 -3.57 2.93
N LYS A 103 -15.87 -3.21 3.75
CA LYS A 103 -17.23 -3.73 3.63
C LYS A 103 -17.91 -3.26 2.34
N ASP A 104 -17.63 -2.03 1.96
CA ASP A 104 -18.30 -1.38 0.83
C ASP A 104 -17.69 -1.78 -0.51
N ARG A 105 -18.56 -2.22 -1.44
CA ARG A 105 -18.16 -2.64 -2.79
C ARG A 105 -17.46 -1.52 -3.57
N LEU A 106 -17.87 -0.26 -3.35
CA LEU A 106 -17.26 0.89 -4.00
C LEU A 106 -15.84 1.15 -3.48
N GLU A 107 -15.62 1.00 -2.18
CA GLU A 107 -14.29 1.15 -1.58
C GLU A 107 -13.35 0.01 -1.98
N ASN A 108 -13.89 -1.20 -2.17
CA ASN A 108 -13.15 -2.31 -2.76
C ASN A 108 -12.72 -2.01 -4.20
N LEU A 109 -13.65 -1.52 -5.04
CA LEU A 109 -13.32 -1.13 -6.42
C LEU A 109 -12.28 0.00 -6.45
N GLU A 110 -12.41 0.99 -5.56
CA GLU A 110 -11.44 2.07 -5.42
C GLU A 110 -10.06 1.56 -4.99
N SER A 111 -10.02 0.59 -4.06
CA SER A 111 -8.78 -0.07 -3.63
C SER A 111 -8.08 -0.78 -4.78
N VAL A 112 -8.84 -1.47 -5.65
CA VAL A 112 -8.33 -2.11 -6.87
C VAL A 112 -7.76 -1.05 -7.82
N ALA A 113 -8.52 0.01 -8.09
CA ALA A 113 -8.10 1.09 -8.99
C ALA A 113 -6.84 1.80 -8.48
N LEU A 114 -6.73 2.05 -7.17
CA LEU A 114 -5.53 2.62 -6.54
C LEU A 114 -4.33 1.69 -6.64
N THR A 115 -4.53 0.37 -6.44
CA THR A 115 -3.44 -0.60 -6.47
C THR A 115 -2.90 -0.79 -7.89
N ILE A 116 -3.77 -0.98 -8.89
CA ILE A 116 -3.36 -1.11 -10.30
C ILE A 116 -2.83 0.24 -10.83
N GLY A 117 -3.51 1.33 -10.49
CA GLY A 117 -3.18 2.67 -10.99
C GLY A 117 -1.95 3.30 -10.35
N SER A 118 -1.51 2.82 -9.19
CA SER A 118 -0.27 3.25 -8.55
C SER A 118 0.40 2.09 -7.81
N PRO A 119 1.19 1.27 -8.52
CA PRO A 119 1.98 0.26 -7.85
C PRO A 119 3.05 0.86 -6.93
N MET A 120 3.46 2.11 -7.18
CA MET A 120 4.29 2.89 -6.26
C MET A 120 3.61 3.05 -4.89
N LEU A 121 2.32 3.42 -4.85
CA LEU A 121 1.56 3.51 -3.61
C LEU A 121 1.40 2.14 -2.93
N ALA A 122 1.12 1.09 -3.70
CA ALA A 122 0.98 -0.26 -3.18
C ALA A 122 2.27 -0.73 -2.48
N ALA A 123 3.42 -0.56 -3.16
CA ALA A 123 4.73 -0.88 -2.64
C ALA A 123 5.10 -0.05 -1.41
N TYR A 124 4.79 1.25 -1.44
CA TYR A 124 5.00 2.14 -0.31
C TYR A 124 4.20 1.70 0.92
N SER A 125 2.91 1.38 0.74
CA SER A 125 2.03 0.93 1.81
C SER A 125 2.46 -0.42 2.40
N LEU A 126 2.93 -1.36 1.57
CA LEU A 126 3.55 -2.60 2.02
C LEU A 126 4.82 -2.33 2.83
N ALA A 127 5.76 -1.56 2.27
CA ALA A 127 7.04 -1.27 2.91
C ALA A 127 6.86 -0.57 4.26
N LEU A 128 5.92 0.39 4.36
CA LEU A 128 5.55 1.01 5.63
C LEU A 128 5.07 -0.01 6.65
N THR A 129 4.26 -0.99 6.24
CA THR A 129 3.75 -2.04 7.13
C THR A 129 4.88 -2.88 7.73
N VAL A 130 5.84 -3.30 6.90
CA VAL A 130 7.02 -4.04 7.37
C VAL A 130 7.86 -3.20 8.33
N LEU A 131 8.12 -1.93 7.97
CA LEU A 131 8.92 -1.03 8.78
C LEU A 131 8.24 -0.69 10.11
N ASN A 132 6.91 -0.59 10.12
CA ASN A 132 6.10 -0.35 11.31
C ASN A 132 6.16 -1.53 12.28
N GLY A 133 6.02 -2.77 11.79
CA GLY A 133 6.19 -3.98 12.58
C GLY A 133 7.57 -4.07 13.24
N ARG A 134 8.64 -3.77 12.49
CA ARG A 134 10.01 -3.73 13.04
C ARG A 134 10.19 -2.61 14.06
N TRP A 135 9.61 -1.44 13.79
CA TRP A 135 9.73 -0.28 14.66
C TRP A 135 9.02 -0.49 16.00
N ILE A 136 7.78 -1.02 16.01
CA ILE A 136 7.04 -1.25 17.25
C ILE A 136 7.75 -2.26 18.15
N ALA A 137 8.25 -3.37 17.59
CA ALA A 137 9.00 -4.36 18.36
C ALA A 137 10.22 -3.74 19.06
N ARG A 138 11.04 -2.96 18.33
CA ARG A 138 12.19 -2.24 18.90
C ARG A 138 11.79 -1.15 19.89
N ARG A 139 10.61 -0.54 19.69
CA ARG A 139 10.13 0.55 20.54
C ARG A 139 9.70 0.03 21.91
N PHE A 140 9.10 -1.15 21.95
CA PHE A 140 8.63 -1.79 23.19
C PHE A 140 9.67 -2.71 23.85
N SER A 141 10.69 -3.18 23.13
CA SER A 141 11.76 -4.03 23.69
C SER A 141 12.57 -3.36 24.81
N LYS A 142 12.45 -2.04 24.96
CA LYS A 142 13.11 -1.25 26.01
C LYS A 142 12.35 -1.26 27.34
N HIS A 143 11.11 -1.75 27.36
CA HIS A 143 10.26 -1.74 28.53
C HIS A 143 10.12 -3.17 29.07
N ASN A 144 9.97 -3.29 30.39
CA ASN A 144 9.73 -4.55 31.08
C ASN A 144 8.54 -4.39 32.03
N TYR A 145 7.39 -4.91 31.61
CA TYR A 145 6.11 -4.85 32.33
C TYR A 145 5.16 -5.93 31.75
N PRO A 146 4.15 -6.41 32.50
CA PRO A 146 3.14 -7.32 31.98
C PRO A 146 2.49 -6.84 30.67
N ASN A 147 2.08 -7.80 29.84
CA ASN A 147 1.35 -7.59 28.57
C ASN A 147 2.10 -6.82 27.47
N ILE A 148 3.39 -6.51 27.60
CA ILE A 148 4.15 -5.84 26.52
C ILE A 148 4.08 -6.62 25.20
N GLN A 149 4.30 -7.94 25.24
CA GLN A 149 4.22 -8.77 24.03
C GLN A 149 2.81 -8.75 23.42
N ASN A 150 1.77 -8.83 24.27
CA ASN A 150 0.39 -8.73 23.81
C ASN A 150 0.10 -7.35 23.21
N ALA A 151 0.61 -6.28 23.80
CA ALA A 151 0.45 -4.92 23.28
C ALA A 151 1.13 -4.74 21.91
N ILE A 152 2.34 -5.29 21.72
CA ILE A 152 3.00 -5.32 20.40
C ILE A 152 2.12 -6.04 19.38
N SER A 153 1.63 -7.24 19.72
CA SER A 153 0.78 -8.05 18.83
C SER A 153 -0.53 -7.34 18.48
N VAL A 154 -1.23 -6.76 19.47
CA VAL A 154 -2.47 -6.01 19.26
C VAL A 154 -2.22 -4.80 18.35
N LEU A 155 -1.25 -3.95 18.69
CA LEU A 155 -1.00 -2.71 17.95
C LEU A 155 -0.49 -2.99 16.53
N SER A 156 0.31 -4.04 16.33
CA SER A 156 0.74 -4.49 15.01
C SER A 156 -0.45 -5.01 14.19
N SER A 157 -1.32 -5.82 14.79
CA SER A 157 -2.52 -6.37 14.13
C SER A 157 -3.55 -5.30 13.77
N LEU A 158 -3.60 -4.19 14.50
CA LEU A 158 -4.53 -3.08 14.29
C LEU A 158 -3.96 -1.97 13.39
N GLN A 159 -2.78 -2.14 12.78
CA GLN A 159 -2.19 -1.11 11.93
C GLN A 159 -3.03 -0.80 10.67
N GLN A 160 -3.83 -1.76 10.19
CA GLN A 160 -4.75 -1.54 9.07
C GLN A 160 -6.12 -0.99 9.48
N ALA A 161 -6.37 -0.75 10.78
CA ALA A 161 -7.63 -0.22 11.28
C ALA A 161 -7.48 1.25 11.73
N PRO A 162 -8.58 2.04 11.77
CA PRO A 162 -8.59 3.42 12.26
C PRO A 162 -8.44 3.47 13.80
N LEU A 163 -7.26 3.08 14.29
CA LEU A 163 -6.96 2.96 15.71
C LEU A 163 -6.99 4.33 16.41
N ARG A 164 -7.71 4.36 17.54
CA ARG A 164 -7.80 5.52 18.43
C ARG A 164 -7.55 5.09 19.87
N VAL A 165 -6.85 5.96 20.59
CA VAL A 165 -6.39 5.70 21.95
C VAL A 165 -6.68 6.92 22.83
N THR A 166 -7.56 6.76 23.81
CA THR A 166 -7.90 7.80 24.80
C THR A 166 -7.36 7.43 26.19
N ASN A 167 -7.06 8.43 27.00
CA ASN A 167 -6.76 8.25 28.43
C ASN A 167 -7.66 9.14 29.30
N GLU A 168 -8.82 9.55 28.76
CA GLU A 168 -9.88 10.18 29.53
C GLU A 168 -10.28 9.25 30.69
N GLY A 169 -10.54 9.83 31.86
CA GLY A 169 -10.90 9.05 33.06
C GLY A 169 -9.86 8.00 33.49
N ALA A 170 -8.59 8.13 33.09
CA ALA A 170 -7.55 7.13 33.33
C ALA A 170 -7.86 5.74 32.74
N LEU A 171 -8.67 5.68 31.66
CA LEU A 171 -9.08 4.42 31.02
C LEU A 171 -7.87 3.63 30.50
N LEU A 172 -6.93 4.27 29.81
CA LEU A 172 -5.74 3.59 29.28
C LEU A 172 -4.75 3.23 30.39
N ALA A 173 -4.59 4.10 31.39
CA ALA A 173 -3.80 3.78 32.59
C ALA A 173 -4.35 2.54 33.30
N SER A 174 -5.67 2.47 33.46
CA SER A 174 -6.36 1.31 34.03
C SER A 174 -6.16 0.06 33.18
N LEU A 175 -6.27 0.17 31.85
CA LEU A 175 -6.09 -0.94 30.91
C LEU A 175 -4.67 -1.55 30.98
N ILE A 176 -3.66 -0.72 31.20
CA ILE A 176 -2.26 -1.14 31.25
C ILE A 176 -1.89 -1.68 32.64
N VAL A 177 -2.28 -0.98 33.70
CA VAL A 177 -1.81 -1.25 35.06
C VAL A 177 -2.59 -2.36 35.73
N LEU A 178 -3.93 -2.30 35.69
CA LEU A 178 -4.76 -3.18 36.51
C LEU A 178 -4.62 -4.66 36.09
N PRO A 179 -4.46 -5.59 37.06
CA PRO A 179 -4.33 -7.01 36.75
C PRO A 179 -5.61 -7.62 36.16
N GLN A 180 -6.79 -7.04 36.45
CA GLN A 180 -8.08 -7.46 35.88
C GLN A 180 -8.13 -7.35 34.36
N ASN A 181 -7.25 -6.54 33.76
CA ASN A 181 -7.17 -6.34 32.32
C ASN A 181 -6.16 -7.29 31.63
N ASP A 182 -5.46 -8.16 32.37
CA ASP A 182 -4.57 -9.17 31.77
C ASP A 182 -5.33 -10.15 30.81
N PRO A 183 -6.56 -10.61 31.12
CA PRO A 183 -7.39 -11.34 30.17
C PRO A 183 -7.76 -10.53 28.92
N TRP A 184 -8.05 -9.23 29.05
CA TRP A 184 -8.39 -8.35 27.92
C TRP A 184 -7.30 -8.39 26.83
N TRP A 185 -6.04 -8.27 27.24
CA TRP A 185 -4.90 -8.32 26.30
C TRP A 185 -4.77 -9.68 25.61
N ARG A 186 -4.99 -10.78 26.35
CA ARG A 186 -4.89 -12.14 25.80
C ARG A 186 -6.03 -12.45 24.84
N GLU A 187 -7.27 -12.17 25.24
CA GLU A 187 -8.44 -12.41 24.40
C GLU A 187 -8.37 -11.58 23.12
N LEU A 188 -7.98 -10.30 23.21
CA LEU A 188 -7.86 -9.49 22.01
C LEU A 188 -6.80 -10.05 21.05
N VAL A 189 -5.66 -10.56 21.54
CA VAL A 189 -4.67 -11.25 20.69
C VAL A 189 -5.26 -12.50 20.06
N GLU A 190 -6.03 -13.30 20.79
CA GLU A 190 -6.67 -14.51 20.28
C GLU A 190 -7.69 -14.19 19.17
N TRP A 191 -8.58 -13.24 19.40
CA TRP A 191 -9.53 -12.76 18.39
C TRP A 191 -8.81 -12.09 17.20
N LEU A 192 -7.66 -11.46 17.46
CA LEU A 192 -6.75 -10.89 16.46
C LEU A 192 -5.70 -11.87 15.91
N ALA A 193 -5.77 -13.18 16.18
CA ALA A 193 -4.94 -14.20 15.51
C ALA A 193 -5.62 -14.66 14.20
N TYR A 194 -4.94 -14.62 13.04
CA TYR A 194 -5.48 -15.08 11.75
C TYR A 194 -4.80 -16.42 11.40
N PRO A 195 -5.50 -17.57 11.50
CA PRO A 195 -4.84 -18.86 11.31
C PRO A 195 -4.44 -19.13 9.85
N HIS A 196 -5.16 -18.61 8.84
CA HIS A 196 -4.87 -18.83 7.42
C HIS A 196 -4.90 -17.51 6.64
N THR A 197 -3.72 -16.95 6.33
CA THR A 197 -3.60 -15.80 5.43
C THR A 197 -3.34 -16.20 3.97
N TRP A 198 -3.07 -17.49 3.72
CA TRP A 198 -2.85 -18.05 2.40
C TRP A 198 -4.02 -18.94 1.99
N SER A 199 -4.59 -18.69 0.81
CA SER A 199 -5.52 -19.62 0.16
C SER A 199 -4.74 -20.53 -0.80
N ILE A 200 -5.21 -21.76 -1.01
CA ILE A 200 -4.63 -22.68 -2.01
C ILE A 200 -4.66 -22.03 -3.41
N SER A 201 -5.72 -21.28 -3.71
CA SER A 201 -5.87 -20.52 -4.95
C SER A 201 -4.79 -19.44 -5.12
N ALA A 202 -4.46 -18.71 -4.04
CA ALA A 202 -3.40 -17.72 -4.06
C ALA A 202 -2.03 -18.37 -4.29
N VAL A 203 -1.73 -19.47 -3.60
CA VAL A 203 -0.48 -20.23 -3.79
C VAL A 203 -0.34 -20.73 -5.22
N ALA A 204 -1.40 -21.36 -5.77
CA ALA A 204 -1.39 -21.87 -7.13
C ALA A 204 -1.22 -20.75 -8.17
N SER A 205 -1.90 -19.61 -7.98
CA SER A 205 -1.80 -18.45 -8.87
C SER A 205 -0.39 -17.85 -8.87
N ILE A 206 0.23 -17.72 -7.68
CA ILE A 206 1.61 -17.23 -7.54
C ILE A 206 2.58 -18.20 -8.22
N ALA A 207 2.47 -19.50 -7.95
CA ALA A 207 3.32 -20.51 -8.56
C ALA A 207 3.21 -20.50 -10.10
N TRP A 208 1.98 -20.40 -10.63
CA TRP A 208 1.72 -20.34 -12.06
C TRP A 208 2.40 -19.13 -12.72
N VAL A 209 2.26 -17.94 -12.14
CA VAL A 209 2.89 -16.71 -12.67
C VAL A 209 4.42 -16.80 -12.62
N VAL A 210 4.99 -17.35 -11.54
CA VAL A 210 6.45 -17.55 -11.44
C VAL A 210 6.95 -18.51 -12.51
N ILE A 211 6.28 -19.67 -12.68
CA ILE A 211 6.66 -20.66 -13.70
C ILE A 211 6.56 -20.06 -15.11
N ALA A 212 5.44 -19.38 -15.41
CA ALA A 212 5.23 -18.74 -16.71
C ALA A 212 6.31 -17.68 -17.01
N TYR A 213 6.69 -16.87 -16.01
CA TYR A 213 7.74 -15.88 -16.18
C TYR A 213 9.13 -16.52 -16.33
N VAL A 214 9.44 -17.60 -15.62
CA VAL A 214 10.71 -18.34 -15.82
C VAL A 214 10.81 -18.89 -17.24
N PHE A 215 9.74 -19.49 -17.76
CA PHE A 215 9.71 -19.94 -19.16
C PHE A 215 9.86 -18.79 -20.15
N THR A 216 9.26 -17.64 -19.87
CA THR A 216 9.43 -16.42 -20.67
C THR A 216 10.90 -16.00 -20.77
N VAL A 217 11.61 -15.99 -19.64
CA VAL A 217 13.02 -15.61 -19.59
C VAL A 217 13.87 -16.64 -20.34
N ILE A 218 13.61 -17.94 -20.17
CA ILE A 218 14.33 -19.00 -20.89
C ILE A 218 14.13 -18.84 -22.41
N ASP A 219 12.90 -18.64 -22.85
CA ASP A 219 12.57 -18.46 -24.27
C ASP A 219 13.25 -17.23 -24.87
N SER A 220 13.41 -16.15 -24.08
CA SER A 220 14.15 -14.96 -24.50
C SER A 220 15.64 -15.20 -24.78
N PHE A 221 16.25 -16.21 -24.15
CA PHE A 221 17.66 -16.56 -24.35
C PHE A 221 17.86 -17.74 -25.30
N ALA A 222 16.83 -18.56 -25.51
CA ALA A 222 16.89 -19.78 -26.32
C ALA A 222 16.39 -19.59 -27.76
N GLY A 223 15.70 -18.49 -28.08
CA GLY A 223 15.17 -18.22 -29.41
C GLY A 223 16.28 -17.99 -30.45
N ASP A 224 16.21 -18.74 -31.57
CA ASP A 224 17.00 -18.45 -32.77
C ASP A 224 16.58 -17.10 -33.35
N ARG A 225 17.59 -16.31 -33.73
CA ARG A 225 17.55 -14.87 -34.09
C ARG A 225 16.86 -14.54 -35.42
N ALA A 226 16.00 -15.42 -35.90
CA ALA A 226 15.42 -15.36 -37.23
C ALA A 226 14.00 -15.91 -37.18
N ASP A 227 13.02 -15.09 -36.73
CA ASP A 227 11.62 -15.16 -37.16
C ASP A 227 10.77 -14.07 -36.50
N LEU A 228 9.64 -13.73 -37.12
CA LEU A 228 8.55 -12.88 -36.62
C LEU A 228 8.09 -13.21 -35.17
N ALA A 229 8.41 -14.42 -34.71
CA ALA A 229 8.28 -14.86 -33.33
C ALA A 229 9.03 -13.97 -32.31
N GLU A 230 10.15 -13.36 -32.69
CA GLU A 230 10.98 -12.50 -31.83
C GLU A 230 10.26 -11.19 -31.46
N ALA A 231 9.55 -10.57 -32.42
CA ALA A 231 8.71 -9.39 -32.18
C ALA A 231 7.42 -9.72 -31.40
N MET A 232 6.86 -10.93 -31.59
CA MET A 232 5.74 -11.42 -30.79
C MET A 232 6.13 -11.66 -29.32
N ASN A 233 7.34 -12.16 -29.08
CA ASN A 233 7.88 -12.42 -27.75
C ASN A 233 8.31 -11.14 -27.02
N ALA A 234 8.99 -10.21 -27.68
CA ALA A 234 9.42 -8.94 -27.07
C ALA A 234 8.24 -8.14 -26.51
N ASN A 235 7.12 -8.12 -27.23
CA ASN A 235 5.88 -7.48 -26.80
C ASN A 235 5.27 -8.13 -25.55
N GLY A 236 5.19 -9.46 -25.52
CA GLY A 236 4.71 -10.20 -24.36
C GLY A 236 5.62 -10.05 -23.14
N GLN A 237 6.93 -10.10 -23.35
CA GLN A 237 7.96 -9.93 -22.33
C GLN A 237 7.91 -8.55 -21.66
N GLY A 238 7.64 -7.49 -22.44
CA GLY A 238 7.42 -6.14 -21.91
C GLY A 238 6.25 -6.09 -20.94
N VAL A 239 5.11 -6.68 -21.30
CA VAL A 239 3.94 -6.77 -20.42
C VAL A 239 4.23 -7.64 -19.19
N GLY A 240 4.85 -8.80 -19.36
CA GLY A 240 5.25 -9.64 -18.23
C GLY A 240 6.10 -8.89 -17.22
N SER A 241 7.13 -8.18 -17.71
CA SER A 241 8.03 -7.38 -16.87
C SER A 241 7.34 -6.20 -16.21
N LEU A 242 6.41 -5.54 -16.92
CA LEU A 242 5.61 -4.43 -16.42
C LEU A 242 4.78 -4.83 -15.19
N TRP A 243 4.23 -6.04 -15.15
CA TRP A 243 3.35 -6.51 -14.07
C TRP A 243 4.07 -7.24 -12.93
N LEU A 244 5.38 -7.50 -13.05
CA LEU A 244 6.17 -8.22 -12.04
C LEU A 244 6.07 -7.65 -10.62
N TRP A 245 5.82 -6.35 -10.48
CA TRP A 245 5.66 -5.71 -9.18
C TRP A 245 4.54 -6.35 -8.36
N LEU A 246 3.56 -6.96 -9.02
CA LEU A 246 2.40 -7.56 -8.36
C LEU A 246 2.79 -8.76 -7.48
N LEU A 247 3.85 -9.50 -7.84
CA LEU A 247 4.32 -10.65 -7.07
C LEU A 247 4.73 -10.26 -5.63
N PRO A 248 5.71 -9.37 -5.40
CA PRO A 248 6.08 -8.98 -4.04
C PRO A 248 4.95 -8.26 -3.30
N ILE A 249 4.04 -7.57 -4.00
CA ILE A 249 2.86 -6.95 -3.37
C ILE A 249 1.89 -8.00 -2.85
N VAL A 250 1.47 -8.95 -3.68
CA VAL A 250 0.55 -10.03 -3.30
C VAL A 250 1.17 -10.86 -2.18
N ILE A 251 2.40 -11.33 -2.36
CA ILE A 251 3.11 -12.13 -1.35
C ILE A 251 3.25 -11.34 -0.04
N GLY A 252 3.70 -10.09 -0.12
CA GLY A 252 3.90 -9.24 1.05
C GLY A 252 2.60 -8.94 1.80
N TRP A 253 1.51 -8.66 1.10
CA TRP A 253 0.21 -8.43 1.74
C TRP A 253 -0.39 -9.71 2.32
N LEU A 254 -0.27 -10.87 1.66
CA LEU A 254 -0.73 -12.14 2.23
C LEU A 254 0.10 -12.59 3.44
N GLN A 255 1.40 -12.28 3.47
CA GLN A 255 2.26 -12.64 4.61
C GLN A 255 2.15 -11.66 5.78
N ILE A 256 2.15 -10.36 5.46
CA ILE A 256 2.48 -9.32 6.43
C ILE A 256 1.29 -8.41 6.69
N SER A 257 0.32 -8.31 5.77
CA SER A 257 -0.78 -7.38 5.98
C SER A 257 -1.52 -7.76 7.27
N PRO A 258 -1.60 -6.82 8.23
CA PRO A 258 -2.47 -6.95 9.39
C PRO A 258 -3.90 -7.18 8.92
N LYS A 259 -4.72 -7.71 9.83
CA LYS A 259 -6.11 -8.06 9.57
C LYS A 259 -6.85 -6.86 8.98
N CYS A 260 -7.19 -6.94 7.69
CA CYS A 260 -7.90 -5.87 6.99
C CYS A 260 -9.41 -6.11 6.95
N ASP A 261 -9.92 -7.27 7.37
CA ASP A 261 -11.35 -7.53 7.47
C ASP A 261 -11.98 -6.63 8.55
N GLU A 262 -12.75 -5.65 8.11
CA GLU A 262 -13.34 -4.62 8.95
C GLU A 262 -14.29 -5.21 10.01
N ASP A 263 -15.28 -6.01 9.59
CA ASP A 263 -16.31 -6.57 10.48
C ASP A 263 -15.66 -7.45 11.56
N ARG A 264 -14.64 -8.24 11.16
CA ARG A 264 -13.91 -9.09 12.09
C ARG A 264 -13.08 -8.30 13.10
N VAL A 265 -12.33 -7.30 12.63
CA VAL A 265 -11.44 -6.51 13.51
C VAL A 265 -12.27 -5.62 14.45
N ARG A 266 -13.37 -5.05 13.96
CA ARG A 266 -14.36 -4.35 14.77
C ARG A 266 -14.93 -5.26 15.86
N SER A 267 -15.44 -6.43 15.47
CA SER A 267 -16.01 -7.41 16.40
C SER A 267 -14.98 -7.87 17.45
N ALA A 268 -13.73 -8.06 17.07
CA ALA A 268 -12.66 -8.46 17.99
C ALA A 268 -12.40 -7.40 19.06
N VAL A 269 -12.28 -6.13 18.66
CA VAL A 269 -12.04 -5.01 19.60
C VAL A 269 -13.26 -4.77 20.48
N GLU A 270 -14.48 -4.78 19.93
CA GLU A 270 -15.73 -4.61 20.68
C GLU A 270 -15.91 -5.71 21.73
N ARG A 271 -15.68 -6.98 21.36
CA ARG A 271 -15.76 -8.11 22.29
C ARG A 271 -14.75 -7.99 23.43
N ALA A 272 -13.48 -7.72 23.13
CA ALA A 272 -12.48 -7.51 24.17
C ALA A 272 -12.89 -6.35 25.10
N ASN A 273 -13.40 -5.26 24.56
CA ASN A 273 -13.86 -4.11 25.33
C ASN A 273 -15.01 -4.40 26.31
N THR A 274 -15.73 -5.53 26.18
CA THR A 274 -16.78 -5.93 27.14
C THR A 274 -16.24 -6.40 28.49
N ILE A 275 -14.98 -6.86 28.53
CA ILE A 275 -14.31 -7.37 29.73
C ILE A 275 -13.28 -6.41 30.31
N ALA A 276 -13.21 -5.17 29.80
CA ALA A 276 -12.29 -4.15 30.30
C ALA A 276 -12.75 -3.59 31.67
N TYR A 277 -11.79 -3.31 32.54
CA TYR A 277 -11.98 -2.71 33.86
C TYR A 277 -11.30 -1.34 33.97
N ALA A 278 -11.94 -0.41 34.68
CA ALA A 278 -11.38 0.88 35.05
C ALA A 278 -11.24 1.02 36.58
N ALA A 279 -10.21 1.76 37.01
CA ALA A 279 -10.04 2.09 38.42
C ALA A 279 -11.08 3.12 38.85
N THR A 280 -11.67 2.94 40.04
CA THR A 280 -12.56 3.92 40.68
C THR A 280 -11.97 4.36 42.03
N ALA A 281 -12.71 5.12 42.83
CA ALA A 281 -12.23 5.54 44.16
C ALA A 281 -12.03 4.36 45.14
N ARG A 282 -12.74 3.23 44.95
CA ARG A 282 -12.74 2.12 45.92
C ARG A 282 -12.29 0.79 45.32
N TYR A 283 -12.84 0.39 44.18
CA TYR A 283 -12.54 -0.89 43.54
C TYR A 283 -12.60 -0.79 42.01
N PRO A 284 -11.85 -1.62 41.26
CA PRO A 284 -11.99 -1.69 39.81
C PRO A 284 -13.39 -2.14 39.40
N VAL A 285 -14.00 -1.45 38.43
CA VAL A 285 -15.37 -1.72 37.92
C VAL A 285 -15.31 -1.95 36.41
N PRO A 286 -16.17 -2.81 35.83
CA PRO A 286 -16.28 -2.96 34.39
C PRO A 286 -16.52 -1.62 33.67
N VAL A 287 -15.77 -1.31 32.62
CA VAL A 287 -15.84 -0.03 31.89
C VAL A 287 -17.24 0.24 31.33
N LYS A 288 -17.93 -0.82 30.88
CA LYS A 288 -19.30 -0.76 30.33
C LYS A 288 -20.33 -0.17 31.29
N GLU A 289 -20.07 -0.21 32.60
CA GLU A 289 -20.97 0.33 33.64
C GLU A 289 -20.69 1.82 33.94
N LEU A 290 -19.54 2.34 33.47
CA LEU A 290 -19.07 3.69 33.79
C LEU A 290 -19.22 4.67 32.62
N THR A 291 -18.94 4.23 31.40
CA THR A 291 -18.91 5.10 30.22
C THR A 291 -19.06 4.28 28.95
N GLU A 292 -19.48 4.90 27.85
CA GLU A 292 -19.43 4.32 26.50
C GLU A 292 -18.04 4.42 25.85
N GLN A 293 -17.16 5.28 26.38
CA GLN A 293 -15.81 5.41 25.86
C GLN A 293 -14.97 4.16 26.18
N ARG A 294 -14.01 3.87 25.30
CA ARG A 294 -13.04 2.77 25.47
C ARG A 294 -11.63 3.28 25.26
N ALA A 295 -10.70 2.82 26.11
CA ALA A 295 -9.29 3.20 26.07
C ALA A 295 -8.66 2.98 24.67
N ILE A 296 -8.98 1.85 24.05
CA ILE A 296 -8.62 1.50 22.68
C ILE A 296 -9.91 1.22 21.91
N HIS A 297 -10.16 1.96 20.84
CA HIS A 297 -11.32 1.79 19.96
C HIS A 297 -10.94 2.04 18.49
N LEU A 298 -11.85 1.67 17.60
CA LEU A 298 -11.69 1.84 16.15
C LEU A 298 -12.75 2.82 15.64
N ALA A 299 -12.32 3.94 15.08
CA ALA A 299 -13.20 5.02 14.63
C ALA A 299 -13.69 4.78 13.20
N PHE A 300 -14.60 3.82 13.04
CA PHE A 300 -15.23 3.51 11.74
C PHE A 300 -16.43 4.43 11.41
N GLY A 301 -17.05 5.08 12.39
CA GLY A 301 -18.29 5.85 12.20
C GLY A 301 -18.10 7.26 11.61
N GLU A 302 -19.11 7.75 10.89
CA GLU A 302 -19.25 9.15 10.48
C GLU A 302 -19.57 10.06 11.69
N GLU A 303 -20.25 9.53 12.71
CA GLU A 303 -20.63 10.23 13.95
C GLU A 303 -19.44 10.54 14.87
N ASP A 304 -18.32 9.82 14.73
CA ASP A 304 -17.17 9.92 15.61
C ASP A 304 -16.33 11.18 15.40
N GLU A 305 -16.59 12.01 14.37
CA GLU A 305 -15.83 13.25 14.15
C GLU A 305 -16.52 14.28 13.23
N VAL A 306 -16.38 15.57 13.58
CA VAL A 306 -16.87 16.75 12.81
C VAL A 306 -16.19 16.88 11.41
N ASP A 307 -15.21 16.01 11.11
CA ASP A 307 -14.31 16.07 9.95
C ASP A 307 -14.39 14.89 8.98
N ASP A 308 -15.60 14.38 8.78
CA ASP A 308 -15.91 13.21 7.95
C ASP A 308 -15.13 13.15 6.62
N ALA A 309 -15.16 14.24 5.86
CA ALA A 309 -14.48 14.31 4.58
C ALA A 309 -12.95 14.27 4.69
N LEU A 310 -12.32 14.67 5.79
CA LEU A 310 -10.85 14.73 5.90
C LEU A 310 -10.26 13.33 6.11
N ARG A 311 -10.94 12.46 6.85
CA ARG A 311 -10.39 11.19 7.35
C ARG A 311 -10.93 9.95 6.70
N ARG A 312 -11.75 10.11 5.66
CA ARG A 312 -12.33 9.03 4.87
C ARG A 312 -11.38 7.84 4.64
N ASP A 313 -10.20 8.09 4.08
CA ASP A 313 -9.22 7.05 3.75
C ASP A 313 -8.60 6.35 4.97
N GLU A 314 -8.59 6.97 6.15
CA GLU A 314 -8.10 6.33 7.36
C GLU A 314 -9.02 5.19 7.80
N ARG A 315 -10.33 5.31 7.53
CA ARG A 315 -11.36 4.33 7.91
C ARG A 315 -11.32 3.06 7.07
N VAL A 316 -10.84 3.18 5.83
CA VAL A 316 -10.86 2.10 4.84
C VAL A 316 -9.75 1.08 5.10
N THR A 317 -10.08 -0.11 5.58
CA THR A 317 -9.09 -1.09 6.09
C THR A 317 -8.18 -1.73 5.05
N ALA A 318 -8.43 -1.53 3.75
CA ALA A 318 -7.58 -2.10 2.70
C ALA A 318 -6.11 -1.65 2.84
N PRO A 319 -5.12 -2.54 2.61
CA PRO A 319 -3.71 -2.26 2.88
C PRO A 319 -3.14 -1.07 2.11
N ILE A 320 -3.67 -0.81 0.91
CA ILE A 320 -3.29 0.32 0.06
C ILE A 320 -3.45 1.67 0.77
N TYR A 321 -4.40 1.80 1.70
CA TYR A 321 -4.68 3.03 2.46
C TYR A 321 -3.78 3.24 3.69
N ASN A 322 -2.79 2.36 3.94
CA ASN A 322 -1.87 2.51 5.06
C ASN A 322 -1.12 3.87 5.03
N TYR A 323 -0.98 4.50 3.85
CA TYR A 323 -0.44 5.86 3.72
C TYR A 323 -1.20 6.90 4.57
N ALA A 324 -2.52 6.75 4.74
CA ALA A 324 -3.37 7.66 5.52
C ALA A 324 -3.33 7.32 7.03
N ARG A 325 -3.28 6.02 7.37
CA ARG A 325 -3.27 5.55 8.77
C ARG A 325 -1.93 5.64 9.46
N PHE A 326 -0.84 5.67 8.71
CA PHE A 326 0.52 5.57 9.25
C PHE A 326 0.78 6.54 10.42
N LEU A 327 0.50 7.83 10.23
CA LEU A 327 0.78 8.87 11.22
C LEU A 327 -0.13 8.79 12.46
N PRO A 328 -1.47 8.70 12.34
CA PRO A 328 -2.34 8.52 13.50
C PRO A 328 -2.04 7.21 14.25
N TRP A 329 -1.70 6.13 13.55
CA TRP A 329 -1.28 4.89 14.19
C TRP A 329 0.03 5.06 14.98
N VAL A 330 1.05 5.74 14.43
CA VAL A 330 2.28 6.04 15.17
C VAL A 330 2.00 6.84 16.44
N GLN A 331 1.08 7.80 16.41
CA GLN A 331 0.68 8.56 17.60
C GLN A 331 0.02 7.68 18.67
N ALA A 332 -0.90 6.80 18.26
CA ALA A 332 -1.55 5.84 19.14
C ALA A 332 -0.51 4.91 19.80
N VAL A 333 0.40 4.35 19.01
CA VAL A 333 1.49 3.48 19.50
C VAL A 333 2.41 4.24 20.46
N GLU A 334 2.79 5.47 20.15
CA GLU A 334 3.62 6.28 21.05
C GLU A 334 2.91 6.60 22.38
N LYS A 335 1.59 6.82 22.37
CA LYS A 335 0.82 7.05 23.60
C LYS A 335 0.83 5.82 24.51
N VAL A 336 0.59 4.63 23.94
CA VAL A 336 0.64 3.36 24.66
C VAL A 336 2.07 3.05 25.14
N SER A 337 3.05 3.16 24.24
CA SER A 337 4.47 2.89 24.50
C SER A 337 5.05 3.78 25.60
N LYS A 338 4.74 5.08 25.60
CA LYS A 338 5.19 6.00 26.66
C LYS A 338 4.65 5.61 28.02
N MET A 339 3.39 5.19 28.09
CA MET A 339 2.80 4.76 29.35
C MET A 339 3.41 3.45 29.84
N PHE A 340 3.64 2.48 28.94
CA PHE A 340 4.42 1.28 29.25
C PHE A 340 5.85 1.61 29.72
N GLY A 341 6.47 2.65 29.17
CA GLY A 341 7.77 3.13 29.62
C GLY A 341 7.75 3.64 31.05
N VAL A 342 6.78 4.50 31.40
CA VAL A 342 6.63 5.03 32.77
C VAL A 342 6.36 3.91 33.77
N VAL A 343 5.41 3.02 33.48
CA VAL A 343 5.08 1.92 34.42
C VAL A 343 6.22 0.91 34.55
N SER A 344 7.01 0.72 33.49
CA SER A 344 8.20 -0.12 33.52
C SER A 344 9.32 0.48 34.36
N GLU A 345 9.50 1.80 34.34
CA GLU A 345 10.49 2.51 35.16
C GLU A 345 10.11 2.43 36.64
N ARG A 346 8.85 2.71 36.99
CA ARG A 346 8.36 2.59 38.36
C ARG A 346 8.39 1.16 38.89
N HIS A 347 8.08 0.20 38.02
CA HIS A 347 8.25 -1.22 38.33
C HIS A 347 9.71 -1.55 38.66
N TYR A 348 10.67 -1.04 37.90
CA TYR A 348 12.09 -1.23 38.15
C TYR A 348 12.54 -0.61 39.48
N HIS A 349 11.94 0.52 39.87
CA HIS A 349 12.16 1.17 41.16
C HIS A 349 11.38 0.53 42.32
N HIS A 350 10.64 -0.55 42.07
CA HIS A 350 9.81 -1.23 43.07
C HIS A 350 8.78 -0.28 43.72
N GLU A 351 8.13 0.54 42.90
CA GLU A 351 7.05 1.43 43.35
C GLU A 351 5.69 0.77 43.11
N SER A 352 4.85 0.72 44.14
CA SER A 352 3.45 0.29 44.03
C SER A 352 2.57 1.43 43.51
N VAL A 353 1.45 1.06 42.87
CA VAL A 353 0.43 2.02 42.42
C VAL A 353 -0.20 2.74 43.59
N ASP A 354 -0.57 1.99 44.64
CA ASP A 354 -1.01 2.56 45.90
C ASP A 354 0.22 2.79 46.80
N PRO A 355 0.62 4.05 47.06
CA PRO A 355 1.81 4.36 47.84
C PRO A 355 1.70 3.91 49.31
N THR A 356 0.50 3.55 49.79
CA THR A 356 0.31 3.00 51.14
C THR A 356 0.72 1.53 51.25
N ILE A 357 0.82 0.83 50.11
CA ILE A 357 1.20 -0.57 50.05
C ILE A 357 2.71 -0.62 49.78
N GLY A 358 3.49 -1.16 50.72
CA GLY A 358 4.91 -1.46 50.47
C GLY A 358 5.06 -2.47 49.33
N TRP A 359 6.14 -2.36 48.56
CA TRP A 359 6.33 -3.24 47.41
C TRP A 359 6.44 -4.72 47.82
N ILE A 360 5.53 -5.52 47.27
CA ILE A 360 5.49 -6.96 47.51
C ILE A 360 6.29 -7.67 46.41
N ASN A 361 7.40 -8.30 46.78
CA ASN A 361 8.14 -9.19 45.90
C ASN A 361 7.42 -10.54 45.74
N MET A 362 7.46 -11.13 44.55
CA MET A 362 7.09 -12.54 44.39
C MET A 362 8.23 -13.43 44.90
N GLU A 363 7.88 -14.49 45.63
CA GLU A 363 8.83 -15.51 46.11
C GLU A 363 9.30 -16.45 44.98
N ASP A 364 8.52 -16.60 43.90
CA ASP A 364 8.81 -17.57 42.83
C ASP A 364 9.84 -17.07 41.81
N ARG A 365 11.07 -17.57 41.98
CA ARG A 365 12.25 -17.32 41.14
C ARG A 365 12.34 -18.36 40.02
N ILE A 366 11.37 -18.45 39.13
CA ILE A 366 11.48 -19.36 37.97
C ILE A 366 12.38 -18.71 36.91
N GLY A 367 13.62 -19.19 36.81
CA GLY A 367 14.54 -18.85 35.71
C GLY A 367 15.33 -17.54 35.85
N GLY A 368 15.44 -16.97 37.06
CA GLY A 368 16.33 -15.82 37.31
C GLY A 368 15.85 -14.46 36.77
N HIS A 369 14.60 -14.37 36.29
CA HIS A 369 14.00 -13.13 35.81
C HIS A 369 12.73 -12.79 36.60
N TRP A 370 12.65 -11.56 37.13
CA TRP A 370 11.43 -11.04 37.77
C TRP A 370 10.33 -10.92 36.72
N SER A 371 9.45 -11.93 36.63
CA SER A 371 8.62 -12.09 35.44
C SER A 371 7.38 -11.19 35.44
N LYS A 372 6.78 -10.88 36.60
CA LYS A 372 5.64 -9.95 36.74
C LYS A 372 5.57 -9.35 38.15
N PRO A 373 5.13 -8.08 38.31
CA PRO A 373 4.82 -7.51 39.61
C PRO A 373 3.62 -8.22 40.25
N HIS A 374 3.64 -8.33 41.58
CA HIS A 374 2.53 -8.89 42.34
C HIS A 374 1.25 -8.08 42.10
N ASN A 375 0.09 -8.75 41.99
CA ASN A 375 -1.18 -8.11 41.64
C ASN A 375 -1.55 -6.95 42.59
N ARG A 376 -1.18 -7.04 43.87
CA ARG A 376 -1.43 -5.96 44.84
C ARG A 376 -0.64 -4.68 44.57
N ASN A 377 0.54 -4.78 43.97
CA ASN A 377 1.34 -3.61 43.59
C ASN A 377 0.73 -2.84 42.41
N ARG A 378 -0.22 -3.46 41.70
CA ARG A 378 -0.83 -2.96 40.46
C ARG A 378 -2.27 -2.44 40.66
N VAL A 379 -2.75 -2.34 41.89
CA VAL A 379 -4.11 -1.91 42.21
C VAL A 379 -4.04 -0.60 42.98
N GLY A 380 -4.95 0.32 42.66
CA GLY A 380 -5.13 1.58 43.36
C GLY A 380 -6.38 2.29 42.89
N SER A 381 -6.66 3.43 43.51
CA SER A 381 -7.74 4.32 43.11
C SER A 381 -7.48 4.97 41.74
N VAL A 382 -8.51 5.56 41.14
CA VAL A 382 -8.39 6.26 39.85
C VAL A 382 -7.28 7.31 39.83
N SER A 383 -7.10 8.07 40.92
CA SER A 383 -6.04 9.09 41.03
C SER A 383 -4.66 8.46 41.17
N GLN A 384 -4.55 7.37 41.95
CA GLN A 384 -3.31 6.61 42.12
C GLN A 384 -2.87 5.97 40.80
N VAL A 385 -3.79 5.31 40.08
CA VAL A 385 -3.51 4.70 38.76
C VAL A 385 -3.14 5.77 37.73
N ALA A 386 -3.87 6.89 37.71
CA ALA A 386 -3.53 8.01 36.83
C ALA A 386 -2.13 8.56 37.15
N TRP A 387 -1.82 8.78 38.43
CA TRP A 387 -0.53 9.28 38.87
C TRP A 387 0.61 8.29 38.58
N TYR A 388 0.38 6.99 38.77
CA TYR A 388 1.35 5.94 38.47
C TYR A 388 1.76 5.92 36.98
N CYS A 389 0.84 6.28 36.10
CA CYS A 389 1.08 6.36 34.65
C CYS A 389 1.51 7.76 34.18
N GLN A 390 1.55 8.76 35.05
CA GLN A 390 1.95 10.12 34.69
C GLN A 390 3.48 10.21 34.53
N PHE A 391 3.87 10.91 33.47
CA PHE A 391 5.25 11.24 33.18
C PHE A 391 5.70 12.42 34.04
N ASP A 392 6.80 12.27 34.78
CA ASP A 392 7.40 13.38 35.53
C ASP A 392 8.12 14.35 34.56
N PRO A 393 7.68 15.62 34.44
CA PRO A 393 8.31 16.60 33.56
C PRO A 393 9.75 16.98 33.97
N HIS A 394 10.19 16.67 35.20
CA HIS A 394 11.54 17.00 35.68
C HIS A 394 12.61 15.99 35.26
N ASN A 395 12.23 14.78 34.83
CA ASN A 395 13.18 13.75 34.38
C ASN A 395 13.56 13.98 32.90
N ARG A 396 14.54 14.88 32.68
CA ARG A 396 14.89 15.54 31.40
C ARG A 396 15.51 14.67 30.29
N HIS A 397 15.65 13.36 30.44
CA HIS A 397 16.53 12.61 29.54
C HIS A 397 15.99 12.23 28.15
N THR A 398 14.74 12.53 27.76
CA THR A 398 14.20 12.04 26.46
C THR A 398 13.30 12.98 25.64
N ALA A 399 13.15 14.26 25.95
CA ALA A 399 12.06 15.07 25.39
C ALA A 399 12.42 16.11 24.30
N PHE A 400 13.25 15.77 23.31
CA PHE A 400 13.08 16.38 21.98
C PHE A 400 11.95 15.64 21.25
N ARG A 401 10.70 15.88 21.67
CA ARG A 401 9.53 15.27 21.01
C ARG A 401 9.29 15.97 19.67
N SER A 402 9.79 15.37 18.58
CA SER A 402 9.28 15.67 17.25
C SER A 402 7.75 15.51 17.26
N ARG A 403 7.03 16.54 16.80
CA ARG A 403 5.56 16.55 16.70
C ARG A 403 5.00 15.38 15.88
N TRP A 404 5.84 14.79 15.03
CA TRP A 404 5.51 13.69 14.13
C TRP A 404 5.73 12.30 14.75
N GLY A 405 6.48 12.21 15.85
CA GLY A 405 6.91 10.93 16.44
C GLY A 405 8.31 10.48 15.97
N PRO A 406 8.91 9.48 16.63
CA PRO A 406 10.28 9.06 16.38
C PRO A 406 10.40 8.29 15.07
N HIS A 407 11.48 8.57 14.32
CA HIS A 407 11.85 7.89 13.07
C HIS A 407 10.76 7.84 11.99
N VAL A 408 9.78 8.75 12.01
CA VAL A 408 8.71 8.81 11.00
C VAL A 408 9.27 9.11 9.62
N PHE A 409 10.04 10.20 9.47
CA PHE A 409 10.63 10.57 8.18
C PHE A 409 11.62 9.54 7.64
N SER A 410 12.37 8.86 8.52
CA SER A 410 13.25 7.76 8.12
C SER A 410 12.46 6.59 7.53
N ARG A 411 11.33 6.21 8.14
CA ARG A 411 10.45 5.17 7.60
C ARG A 411 9.79 5.58 6.30
N ILE A 412 9.34 6.83 6.18
CA ILE A 412 8.83 7.38 4.91
C ILE A 412 9.90 7.27 3.83
N ALA A 413 11.11 7.77 4.08
CA ALA A 413 12.21 7.75 3.10
C ALA A 413 12.57 6.32 2.66
N ILE A 414 12.75 5.39 3.61
CA ILE A 414 13.07 3.99 3.27
C ILE A 414 11.93 3.34 2.49
N ALA A 415 10.67 3.54 2.90
CA ALA A 415 9.52 3.02 2.18
C ALA A 415 9.41 3.61 0.77
N SER A 416 9.69 4.90 0.59
CA SER A 416 9.74 5.57 -0.71
C SER A 416 10.82 4.98 -1.60
N THR A 417 12.03 4.78 -1.09
CA THR A 417 13.13 4.17 -1.86
C THR A 417 12.79 2.76 -2.31
N LEU A 418 12.28 1.91 -1.40
CA LEU A 418 11.88 0.54 -1.74
C LEU A 418 10.75 0.51 -2.78
N ALA A 419 9.75 1.38 -2.62
CA ALA A 419 8.65 1.50 -3.56
C ALA A 419 9.11 1.96 -4.94
N PHE A 420 10.01 2.95 -4.97
CA PHE A 420 10.58 3.48 -6.21
C PHE A 420 11.40 2.43 -6.95
N MET A 421 12.25 1.71 -6.22
CA MET A 421 13.05 0.60 -6.76
C MET A 421 12.17 -0.50 -7.35
N LEU A 422 11.09 -0.88 -6.67
CA LEU A 422 10.17 -1.89 -7.19
C LEU A 422 9.45 -1.40 -8.45
N GLN A 423 8.82 -0.22 -8.39
CA GLN A 423 8.05 0.36 -9.49
C GLN A 423 8.92 0.57 -10.74
N TRP A 424 10.04 1.29 -10.61
CA TRP A 424 10.90 1.59 -11.74
C TRP A 424 11.81 0.43 -12.12
N GLY A 425 12.07 -0.52 -11.21
CA GLY A 425 12.72 -1.77 -11.55
C GLY A 425 11.89 -2.60 -12.54
N THR A 426 10.57 -2.65 -12.37
CA THR A 426 9.69 -3.44 -13.26
C THR A 426 9.20 -2.64 -14.46
N VAL A 427 8.64 -1.45 -14.22
CA VAL A 427 8.12 -0.57 -15.30
C VAL A 427 9.26 -0.01 -16.14
N GLY A 428 10.39 0.35 -15.51
CA GLY A 428 11.57 0.82 -16.22
C GLY A 428 12.21 -0.28 -17.06
N ALA A 429 12.26 -1.53 -16.57
CA ALA A 429 12.71 -2.66 -17.40
C ALA A 429 11.80 -2.89 -18.61
N ALA A 430 10.47 -2.85 -18.42
CA ALA A 430 9.51 -2.94 -19.52
C ALA A 430 9.66 -1.79 -20.52
N PHE A 431 9.87 -0.57 -20.03
CA PHE A 431 10.14 0.60 -20.86
C PHE A 431 11.42 0.43 -21.68
N ILE A 432 12.54 0.05 -21.04
CA ILE A 432 13.84 -0.15 -21.69
C ILE A 432 13.72 -1.22 -22.78
N ALA A 433 13.09 -2.36 -22.47
CA ALA A 433 12.90 -3.45 -23.42
C ALA A 433 12.19 -2.95 -24.70
N VAL A 434 11.07 -2.24 -24.54
CA VAL A 434 10.29 -1.73 -25.68
C VAL A 434 10.96 -0.55 -26.37
N TYR A 435 11.70 0.29 -25.65
CA TYR A 435 12.41 1.45 -26.21
C TYR A 435 13.53 1.02 -27.16
N PHE A 436 14.21 -0.09 -26.85
CA PHE A 436 15.28 -0.64 -27.69
C PHE A 436 14.78 -1.71 -28.67
N THR A 437 13.51 -2.10 -28.62
CA THR A 437 12.91 -2.97 -29.65
C THR A 437 12.60 -2.12 -30.88
N PRO A 438 12.99 -2.52 -32.10
CA PRO A 438 12.62 -1.82 -33.32
C PRO A 438 11.08 -1.67 -33.46
N THR A 439 10.54 -0.49 -33.81
CA THR A 439 11.21 0.80 -34.04
C THR A 439 11.78 1.42 -32.77
N THR A 440 13.08 1.72 -32.78
CA THR A 440 13.79 2.21 -31.58
C THR A 440 13.33 3.62 -31.22
N GLY A 441 13.20 3.88 -29.92
CA GLY A 441 12.92 5.20 -29.37
C GLY A 441 11.56 5.31 -28.68
N LEU A 442 11.05 6.55 -28.64
CA LEU A 442 9.79 6.88 -27.97
C LEU A 442 8.60 6.63 -28.89
N GLY A 443 8.16 5.38 -28.99
CA GLY A 443 6.92 4.97 -29.67
C GLY A 443 5.69 4.98 -28.76
N CYS A 444 4.53 4.61 -29.30
CA CYS A 444 3.28 4.55 -28.54
C CYS A 444 3.37 3.61 -27.32
N ARG A 445 4.08 2.48 -27.44
CA ARG A 445 4.23 1.49 -26.36
C ARG A 445 5.14 2.00 -25.24
N SER A 446 6.36 2.42 -25.58
CA SER A 446 7.33 2.93 -24.61
C SER A 446 6.81 4.21 -23.93
N ALA A 447 6.17 5.12 -24.67
CA ALA A 447 5.50 6.29 -24.09
C ALA A 447 4.35 5.89 -23.12
N SER A 448 3.55 4.88 -23.47
CA SER A 448 2.45 4.41 -22.60
C SER A 448 2.97 3.86 -21.27
N TYR A 449 4.06 3.09 -21.29
CA TYR A 449 4.68 2.56 -20.06
C TYR A 449 5.35 3.65 -19.23
N LEU A 450 6.04 4.59 -19.87
CA LEU A 450 6.64 5.74 -19.21
C LEU A 450 5.57 6.60 -18.52
N LEU A 451 4.46 6.87 -19.22
CA LEU A 451 3.31 7.60 -18.68
C LEU A 451 2.71 6.87 -17.48
N PHE A 452 2.53 5.54 -17.58
CA PHE A 452 2.05 4.73 -16.46
C PHE A 452 2.96 4.82 -15.22
N GLY A 453 4.28 4.72 -15.43
CA GLY A 453 5.29 4.85 -14.38
C GLY A 453 5.27 6.23 -13.71
N ALA A 454 5.21 7.28 -14.51
CA ALA A 454 5.16 8.66 -14.05
C ALA A 454 3.88 8.97 -13.27
N LEU A 455 2.71 8.64 -13.81
CA LEU A 455 1.42 8.86 -13.15
C LEU A 455 1.32 8.07 -11.84
N SER A 456 1.78 6.83 -11.80
CA SER A 456 1.87 6.03 -10.58
C SER A 456 2.68 6.74 -9.49
N THR A 457 3.83 7.33 -9.86
CA THR A 457 4.70 8.09 -8.94
C THR A 457 4.02 9.37 -8.45
N ILE A 458 3.35 10.10 -9.34
CA ILE A 458 2.60 11.32 -9.00
C ILE A 458 1.46 11.01 -8.04
N VAL A 459 0.67 9.96 -8.30
CA VAL A 459 -0.43 9.53 -7.41
C VAL A 459 0.09 9.28 -5.99
N TRP A 460 1.17 8.50 -5.87
CA TRP A 460 1.78 8.23 -4.56
C TRP A 460 2.22 9.53 -3.85
N LEU A 461 2.89 10.43 -4.57
CA LEU A 461 3.37 11.68 -4.00
C LEU A 461 2.21 12.57 -3.51
N LEU A 462 1.15 12.71 -4.31
CA LEU A 462 -0.04 13.49 -3.94
C LEU A 462 -0.71 12.94 -2.68
N LEU A 463 -0.81 11.62 -2.55
CA LEU A 463 -1.41 10.95 -1.38
C LEU A 463 -0.53 11.06 -0.13
N LEU A 464 0.79 10.95 -0.27
CA LEU A 464 1.73 11.17 0.82
C LEU A 464 1.63 12.61 1.33
N ILE A 465 1.67 13.60 0.44
CA ILE A 465 1.53 15.02 0.81
C ILE A 465 0.17 15.26 1.49
N SER A 466 -0.92 14.71 0.93
CA SER A 466 -2.25 14.81 1.55
C SER A 466 -2.25 14.29 2.99
N SER A 467 -1.68 13.10 3.24
CA SER A 467 -1.58 12.51 4.58
C SER A 467 -0.77 13.38 5.56
N LEU A 468 0.36 13.94 5.11
CA LEU A 468 1.17 14.87 5.91
C LEU A 468 0.38 16.14 6.27
N LEU A 469 -0.38 16.70 5.34
CA LEU A 469 -1.20 17.89 5.57
C LEU A 469 -2.38 17.59 6.52
N VAL A 470 -3.06 16.45 6.36
CA VAL A 470 -4.11 15.99 7.29
C VAL A 470 -3.54 15.94 8.72
N HIS A 471 -2.40 15.28 8.89
CA HIS A 471 -1.76 15.18 10.20
C HIS A 471 -1.34 16.54 10.78
N TYR A 472 -0.83 17.43 9.94
CA TYR A 472 -0.46 18.79 10.35
C TYR A 472 -1.66 19.57 10.88
N THR A 473 -2.83 19.43 10.26
CA THR A 473 -4.06 20.07 10.75
C THR A 473 -4.54 19.50 12.08
N GLN A 474 -4.31 18.21 12.32
CA GLN A 474 -4.74 17.50 13.53
C GLN A 474 -3.83 17.69 14.76
N ILE A 475 -2.54 18.01 14.60
CA ILE A 475 -1.63 18.20 15.75
C ILE A 475 -1.87 19.55 16.46
N LYS A 476 -2.42 20.55 15.77
CA LYS A 476 -2.53 21.92 16.28
C LYS A 476 -3.74 22.28 17.19
N PRO A 477 -4.76 21.45 17.48
CA PRO A 477 -5.91 21.92 18.27
C PRO A 477 -5.71 21.86 19.80
N LEU A 478 -4.56 21.44 20.32
CA LEU A 478 -4.33 21.35 21.78
C LEU A 478 -4.46 22.68 22.55
N ASN A 479 -4.42 23.84 21.88
CA ASN A 479 -4.68 25.15 22.50
C ASN A 479 -5.99 25.82 22.05
N LEU A 480 -6.77 25.21 21.15
CA LEU A 480 -7.96 25.81 20.55
C LEU A 480 -9.27 25.12 20.95
N GLN A 481 -9.22 23.95 21.59
CA GLN A 481 -10.41 23.26 22.10
C GLN A 481 -11.07 24.02 23.27
N GLN A 482 -10.38 25.00 23.84
CA GLN A 482 -10.92 25.95 24.82
C GLN A 482 -11.62 27.17 24.17
N TYR A 483 -11.80 27.16 22.85
CA TYR A 483 -12.29 28.28 22.05
C TYR A 483 -13.57 27.94 21.25
N TYR A 484 -14.44 27.08 21.79
CA TYR A 484 -15.80 26.83 21.27
C TYR A 484 -16.78 28.00 21.55
N GLY A 485 -16.25 29.21 21.72
CA GLY A 485 -16.99 30.46 21.82
C GLY A 485 -16.73 31.34 20.59
N GLY A 486 -17.37 31.03 19.46
CA GLY A 486 -17.74 32.03 18.45
C GLY A 486 -16.64 32.74 17.64
N ARG A 487 -15.43 32.16 17.44
CA ARG A 487 -14.41 32.77 16.55
C ARG A 487 -13.91 31.81 15.48
N SER A 488 -13.83 32.34 14.26
CA SER A 488 -13.53 31.62 13.01
C SER A 488 -12.25 30.77 13.07
N TYR A 489 -12.32 29.56 12.50
CA TYR A 489 -11.16 28.71 12.22
C TYR A 489 -10.05 29.52 11.52
N PRO A 490 -8.77 29.38 11.91
CA PRO A 490 -7.70 30.15 11.28
C PRO A 490 -7.59 29.76 9.80
N LEU A 491 -7.60 30.78 8.94
CA LEU A 491 -7.67 30.65 7.48
C LEU A 491 -6.64 29.65 6.91
N HIS A 492 -5.42 29.63 7.45
CA HIS A 492 -4.38 28.71 6.99
C HIS A 492 -4.72 27.22 7.22
N LEU A 493 -5.39 26.86 8.32
CA LEU A 493 -5.80 25.48 8.58
C LEU A 493 -6.96 25.07 7.68
N TYR A 494 -7.90 25.99 7.44
CA TYR A 494 -8.99 25.80 6.49
C TYR A 494 -8.46 25.54 5.07
N ILE A 495 -7.55 26.41 4.58
CA ILE A 495 -6.91 26.22 3.26
C ILE A 495 -6.15 24.89 3.20
N THR A 496 -5.35 24.58 4.24
CA THR A 496 -4.56 23.35 4.28
C THR A 496 -5.45 22.11 4.20
N ARG A 497 -6.57 22.11 4.93
CA ARG A 497 -7.55 21.03 4.92
C ARG A 497 -8.15 20.84 3.52
N HIS A 498 -8.66 21.91 2.91
CA HIS A 498 -9.25 21.83 1.57
C HIS A 498 -8.22 21.39 0.54
N PHE A 499 -6.99 21.89 0.63
CA PHE A 499 -5.89 21.49 -0.23
C PHE A 499 -5.58 19.99 -0.08
N ALA A 500 -5.49 19.46 1.14
CA ALA A 500 -5.28 18.04 1.40
C ALA A 500 -6.38 17.16 0.79
N ILE A 501 -7.65 17.57 0.92
CA ILE A 501 -8.80 16.87 0.32
C ILE A 501 -8.72 16.90 -1.20
N SER A 502 -8.39 18.05 -1.80
CA SER A 502 -8.26 18.20 -3.26
C SER A 502 -7.14 17.33 -3.83
N LEU A 503 -5.95 17.31 -3.21
CA LEU A 503 -4.84 16.45 -3.61
C LEU A 503 -5.25 14.97 -3.60
N ARG A 504 -5.95 14.54 -2.56
CA ARG A 504 -6.40 13.14 -2.44
C ARG A 504 -7.42 12.76 -3.51
N ARG A 505 -8.41 13.63 -3.76
CA ARG A 505 -9.41 13.41 -4.82
C ARG A 505 -8.75 13.36 -6.19
N LEU A 506 -7.84 14.29 -6.48
CA LEU A 506 -7.09 14.31 -7.72
C LEU A 506 -6.25 13.02 -7.89
N ALA A 507 -5.55 12.59 -6.84
CA ALA A 507 -4.75 11.37 -6.89
C ALA A 507 -5.59 10.12 -7.17
N LYS A 508 -6.76 9.99 -6.54
CA LYS A 508 -7.69 8.88 -6.79
C LYS A 508 -8.22 8.87 -8.22
N LEU A 509 -8.57 10.04 -8.76
CA LEU A 509 -8.98 10.19 -10.15
C LEU A 509 -7.84 9.80 -11.10
N LEU A 510 -6.63 10.33 -10.88
CA LEU A 510 -5.44 9.98 -11.66
C LEU A 510 -5.13 8.48 -11.60
N ALA A 511 -5.26 7.85 -10.43
CA ALA A 511 -5.05 6.42 -10.27
C ALA A 511 -6.07 5.61 -11.09
N ALA A 512 -7.36 5.99 -11.04
CA ALA A 512 -8.40 5.33 -11.83
C ALA A 512 -8.14 5.47 -13.34
N PHE A 513 -7.75 6.66 -13.80
CA PHE A 513 -7.34 6.86 -15.19
C PHE A 513 -6.10 6.05 -15.56
N ASN A 514 -5.09 6.01 -14.69
CA ASN A 514 -3.86 5.26 -14.94
C ASN A 514 -4.09 3.74 -14.96
N ALA A 515 -5.00 3.23 -14.12
CA ALA A 515 -5.42 1.84 -14.12
C ALA A 515 -6.17 1.47 -15.41
N LEU A 516 -7.05 2.35 -15.89
CA LEU A 516 -7.72 2.16 -17.18
C LEU A 516 -6.70 2.22 -18.32
N TRP A 517 -5.81 3.21 -18.29
CA TRP A 517 -4.77 3.42 -19.30
C TRP A 517 -3.90 2.19 -19.49
N ILE A 518 -3.41 1.57 -18.40
CA ILE A 518 -2.52 0.42 -18.52
C ILE A 518 -3.23 -0.82 -19.05
N LEU A 519 -4.50 -1.03 -18.67
CA LEU A 519 -5.31 -2.13 -19.21
C LEU A 519 -5.61 -1.90 -20.70
N THR A 520 -5.98 -0.69 -21.09
CA THR A 520 -6.21 -0.32 -22.49
C THR A 520 -4.93 -0.44 -23.31
N THR A 521 -3.78 -0.04 -22.77
CA THR A 521 -2.47 -0.19 -23.42
C THR A 521 -2.18 -1.65 -23.72
N CYS A 522 -2.43 -2.56 -22.75
CA CYS A 522 -2.25 -4.00 -22.99
C CYS A 522 -3.18 -4.53 -24.08
N LEU A 523 -4.46 -4.11 -24.08
CA LEU A 523 -5.42 -4.50 -25.12
C LEU A 523 -5.02 -4.00 -26.51
N PHE A 524 -4.58 -2.75 -26.62
CA PHE A 524 -4.09 -2.15 -27.86
C PHE A 524 -2.83 -2.83 -28.37
N GLN A 525 -1.91 -3.18 -27.48
CA GLN A 525 -0.69 -3.91 -27.83
C GLN A 525 -0.99 -5.32 -28.37
N PHE A 526 -1.94 -6.03 -27.78
CA PHE A 526 -2.30 -7.37 -28.27
C PHE A 526 -3.23 -7.36 -29.49
N GLY A 527 -3.92 -6.24 -29.72
CA GLY A 527 -4.82 -6.06 -30.86
C GLY A 527 -4.17 -5.44 -32.10
N ASN A 528 -2.83 -5.38 -32.14
CA ASN A 528 -2.03 -4.76 -33.20
C ASN A 528 -2.34 -3.26 -33.43
N PHE A 529 -2.94 -2.56 -32.47
CA PHE A 529 -3.27 -1.14 -32.60
C PHE A 529 -2.02 -0.25 -32.74
N PHE A 530 -0.94 -0.65 -32.06
CA PHE A 530 0.35 0.01 -32.12
C PHE A 530 1.24 -0.49 -33.27
N GLU A 531 0.83 -1.49 -34.04
CA GLU A 531 1.57 -1.96 -35.22
C GLU A 531 1.17 -1.10 -36.42
N ARG A 532 1.97 -0.07 -36.68
CA ARG A 532 1.84 0.90 -37.78
C ARG A 532 3.24 1.19 -38.34
N PRO A 533 3.38 1.46 -39.65
CA PRO A 533 4.66 1.81 -40.26
C PRO A 533 5.21 3.16 -39.80
#